data_AF-A0A538P5Q2-F1
#
_entry.id   AF-A0A538P5Q2-F1
#
_cell.length_a   1.000
_cell.length_b   1.000
_cell.length_c   1.000
_cell.angle_alpha   90.00
_cell.angle_beta   90.00
_cell.angle_gamma   90.00
#
_symmetry.space_group_name_H-M   'P 1'
#
loop_
_entity.id
_entity.type
_entity.pdbx_description
1 polymer ?
#
loop_
_entity_poly.entity_id
_entity_poly.type
_entity_poly.pdbx_seq_one_letter_code
_entity_poly.pdbx_strand_id
1 'polypeptide(L)'
;VILLVVFDRLPKKEVKFTRHNIFERDKNACQYCGQELDRKDLNLDHVIPRDRGGPTSWENIVCSCIPCNTKKANRTPQEAGMRLIRKPKRPKWRPFVQINLGLHYHDSWKHFLDLAYWNVELGEDLR
;
A
#
# COMPACT_ATOMS: atom_id res chain seq x y z
N VAL A 1 -28.67 18.62 -7.99
CA VAL A 1 -27.47 17.96 -7.40
C VAL A 1 -26.37 18.00 -8.45
N ILE A 2 -25.20 18.55 -8.12
CA ILE A 2 -24.04 18.58 -9.01
C ILE A 2 -23.09 17.46 -8.56
N LEU A 3 -22.87 16.46 -9.41
CA LEU A 3 -21.89 15.39 -9.19
C LEU A 3 -20.60 15.74 -9.89
N LEU A 4 -19.53 15.92 -9.12
CA LEU A 4 -18.19 16.10 -9.67
C LEU A 4 -17.68 14.77 -10.20
N VAL A 5 -17.73 14.60 -11.52
CA VAL A 5 -17.33 13.36 -12.21
C VAL A 5 -15.88 13.35 -12.69
N VAL A 6 -15.25 14.52 -12.83
CA VAL A 6 -13.88 14.66 -13.36
C VAL A 6 -13.14 15.79 -12.64
N PHE A 7 -11.85 15.58 -12.37
CA PHE A 7 -10.93 16.60 -11.85
C PHE A 7 -9.91 16.95 -12.95
N ASP A 8 -9.69 18.25 -13.24
CA ASP A 8 -8.62 18.72 -14.15
C ASP A 8 -7.24 18.26 -13.65
N ARG A 9 -6.99 18.43 -12.34
CA ARG A 9 -5.78 17.99 -11.66
C ARG A 9 -6.13 17.49 -10.25
N LEU A 10 -5.83 16.24 -9.98
CA LEU A 10 -5.85 15.73 -8.61
C LEU A 10 -4.56 16.16 -7.89
N PRO A 11 -4.65 16.65 -6.63
CA PRO A 11 -3.46 16.96 -5.85
C PRO A 11 -2.62 15.69 -5.74
N LYS A 12 -1.36 15.75 -6.16
CA LYS A 12 -0.40 14.64 -6.04
C LYS A 12 -0.17 14.40 -4.55
N LYS A 13 -1.01 13.58 -3.90
CA LYS A 13 -0.74 13.13 -2.54
C LYS A 13 0.43 12.15 -2.59
N GLU A 14 1.40 12.28 -1.71
CA GLU A 14 2.46 11.26 -1.61
C GLU A 14 1.96 10.06 -0.82
N VAL A 15 2.43 8.86 -1.16
CA VAL A 15 2.19 7.67 -0.33
C VAL A 15 2.98 7.83 0.96
N LYS A 16 2.29 7.86 2.10
CA LYS A 16 2.91 7.99 3.42
C LYS A 16 3.82 6.79 3.71
N PHE A 17 4.98 7.04 4.30
CA PHE A 17 5.89 5.98 4.72
C PHE A 17 5.38 5.34 6.03
N THR A 18 4.64 4.24 5.91
CA THR A 18 4.08 3.49 7.04
C THR A 18 4.39 2.00 6.89
N ARG A 19 4.37 1.25 8.00
CA ARG A 19 4.60 -0.21 7.96
C ARG A 19 3.65 -0.91 6.99
N HIS A 20 2.36 -0.55 7.06
CA HIS A 20 1.32 -1.07 6.18
C HIS A 20 1.66 -0.85 4.70
N ASN A 21 2.03 0.37 4.31
CA ASN A 21 2.33 0.68 2.92
C ASN A 21 3.61 0.01 2.41
N ILE A 22 4.57 -0.32 3.29
CA ILE A 22 5.76 -1.10 2.91
C ILE A 22 5.37 -2.55 2.64
N PHE A 23 4.56 -3.16 3.52
CA PHE A 23 4.05 -4.50 3.29
C PHE A 23 3.23 -4.59 2.00
N GLU A 24 2.38 -3.60 1.71
CA GLU A 24 1.64 -3.54 0.44
C GLU A 24 2.56 -3.35 -0.78
N ARG A 25 3.54 -2.44 -0.71
CA ARG A 25 4.53 -2.23 -1.78
C ARG A 25 5.24 -3.53 -2.15
N ASP A 26 5.59 -4.31 -1.12
CA ASP A 26 6.34 -5.56 -1.25
C ASP A 26 5.42 -6.78 -1.38
N LYS A 27 4.10 -6.58 -1.51
CA LYS A 27 3.07 -7.62 -1.67
C LYS A 27 3.08 -8.70 -0.58
N ASN A 28 3.40 -8.32 0.66
CA ASN A 28 3.64 -9.26 1.77
C ASN A 28 4.64 -10.37 1.39
N ALA A 29 5.61 -10.07 0.52
CA ALA A 29 6.67 -11.00 0.12
C ALA A 29 8.00 -10.57 0.72
N CYS A 30 8.75 -11.54 1.26
CA CYS A 30 10.12 -11.32 1.70
C CYS A 30 10.99 -10.89 0.52
N GLN A 31 11.64 -9.72 0.60
CA GLN A 31 12.46 -9.18 -0.50
C GLN A 31 13.80 -9.90 -0.67
N TYR A 32 14.11 -10.88 0.18
CA TYR A 32 15.33 -11.70 0.09
C TYR A 32 15.08 -13.09 -0.52
N CYS A 33 14.09 -13.83 -0.02
CA CYS A 33 13.77 -15.18 -0.51
C CYS A 33 12.57 -15.24 -1.47
N GLY A 34 11.72 -14.20 -1.49
CA GLY A 34 10.58 -14.09 -2.40
C GLY A 34 9.31 -14.78 -1.93
N GLN A 35 9.34 -15.43 -0.76
CA GLN A 35 8.16 -16.09 -0.20
C GLN A 35 7.14 -15.05 0.26
N GLU A 36 5.90 -15.24 -0.19
CA GLU A 36 4.70 -14.56 0.30
C GLU A 36 4.27 -15.23 1.62
N LEU A 37 4.07 -14.42 2.66
CA LEU A 37 3.77 -14.89 4.01
C LEU A 37 2.71 -13.99 4.66
N ASP A 38 2.12 -14.47 5.75
CA ASP A 38 1.28 -13.63 6.59
C ASP A 38 2.10 -12.50 7.21
N ARG A 39 1.46 -11.33 7.40
CA ARG A 39 2.12 -10.15 8.00
C ARG A 39 2.70 -10.39 9.39
N LYS A 40 2.19 -11.37 10.13
CA LYS A 40 2.71 -11.77 11.46
C LYS A 40 4.08 -12.44 11.38
N ASP A 41 4.41 -13.05 10.25
CA ASP A 41 5.66 -13.78 10.00
C ASP A 41 6.67 -12.93 9.20
N LEU A 42 6.32 -11.66 8.97
CA LEU A 42 7.10 -10.69 8.23
C LEU A 42 7.54 -9.53 9.13
N ASN A 43 8.77 -9.11 8.90
CA ASN A 43 9.42 -8.00 9.55
C ASN A 43 9.73 -6.91 8.53
N LEU A 44 10.09 -5.73 9.04
CA LEU A 44 10.72 -4.67 8.26
C LEU A 44 12.20 -4.64 8.58
N ASP A 45 13.03 -4.69 7.55
CA ASP A 45 14.48 -4.73 7.67
C ASP A 45 15.14 -3.57 6.92
N HIS A 46 16.23 -3.07 7.50
CA HIS A 46 17.09 -2.04 6.93
C HIS A 46 18.11 -2.69 6.00
N VAL A 47 18.03 -2.40 4.70
CA VAL A 47 18.99 -2.89 3.69
C VAL A 47 20.42 -2.51 4.05
N ILE A 48 20.65 -1.22 4.34
CA ILE A 48 21.85 -0.73 5.01
C ILE A 48 21.52 -0.68 6.50
N PRO A 49 22.22 -1.46 7.36
CA PRO A 49 21.99 -1.47 8.80
C PRO A 49 22.03 -0.08 9.45
N ARG A 50 21.22 0.12 10.50
CA ARG A 50 21.11 1.41 11.20
C ARG A 50 22.43 1.84 11.86
N ASP A 51 23.15 0.90 12.45
CA ASP A 51 24.48 1.10 13.05
C ASP A 51 25.55 1.52 12.02
N ARG A 52 25.30 1.27 10.73
CA ARG A 52 26.12 1.73 9.61
C ARG A 52 25.58 3.00 8.94
N GLY A 53 24.68 3.73 9.62
CA GLY A 53 24.10 4.98 9.11
C GLY A 53 22.97 4.81 8.11
N GLY A 54 22.40 3.60 7.98
CA GLY A 54 21.27 3.36 7.09
C GLY A 54 20.01 4.14 7.48
N PRO A 55 19.45 4.98 6.59
CA PRO A 55 18.28 5.80 6.92
C PRO A 55 17.02 4.94 7.05
N THR A 56 16.01 5.43 7.79
CA THR A 56 14.68 4.80 7.79
C THR A 56 13.84 5.46 6.70
N SER A 57 13.97 4.96 5.47
CA SER A 57 13.35 5.55 4.27
C SER A 57 12.78 4.49 3.33
N TRP A 58 12.01 4.93 2.33
CA TRP A 58 11.47 4.07 1.28
C TRP A 58 12.53 3.30 0.51
N GLU A 59 13.72 3.87 0.39
CA GLU A 59 14.86 3.36 -0.36
C GLU A 59 15.76 2.43 0.47
N ASN A 60 15.50 2.28 1.78
CA ASN A 60 16.31 1.46 2.67
C ASN A 60 15.52 0.44 3.49
N ILE A 61 14.19 0.57 3.61
CA ILE A 61 13.36 -0.43 4.30
C ILE A 61 12.71 -1.39 3.30
N VAL A 62 12.77 -2.68 3.62
CA VAL A 62 12.13 -3.78 2.87
C VAL A 62 11.38 -4.73 3.79
N CYS A 63 10.42 -5.45 3.24
CA CYS A 63 9.80 -6.59 3.88
C CYS A 63 10.77 -7.80 3.93
N SER A 64 10.86 -8.48 5.06
CA SER A 64 11.73 -9.66 5.25
C SER A 64 11.05 -10.70 6.14
N CYS A 65 11.13 -11.98 5.80
CA CYS A 65 10.74 -13.04 6.74
C CYS A 65 11.76 -13.16 7.88
N ILE A 66 11.33 -13.72 9.02
CA ILE A 66 12.16 -13.89 10.22
C ILE A 66 13.49 -14.62 9.91
N PRO A 67 13.52 -15.76 9.18
CA PRO A 67 14.77 -16.46 8.88
C PRO A 67 15.77 -15.62 8.05
N CYS A 68 15.28 -14.91 7.03
CA CYS A 68 16.13 -14.05 6.21
C CYS A 68 16.65 -12.85 7.00
N ASN A 69 15.81 -12.25 7.83
CA ASN A 69 16.19 -11.13 8.68
C ASN A 69 17.29 -11.54 9.67
N THR A 70 17.14 -12.69 10.32
CA THR A 70 18.15 -13.26 11.23
C THR A 70 19.44 -13.61 10.49
N LYS A 71 19.35 -14.20 9.28
CA LYS A 71 20.53 -14.48 8.45
C LYS A 71 21.28 -13.20 8.09
N LYS A 72 20.59 -12.13 7.72
CA LYS A 72 21.23 -10.86 7.38
C LYS A 72 21.85 -10.19 8.61
N ALA A 73 21.10 -10.08 9.71
CA ALA A 73 21.50 -9.36 10.93
C ALA A 73 22.02 -7.93 10.61
N ASN A 74 23.10 -7.49 11.27
CA ASN A 74 23.72 -6.17 11.07
C ASN A 74 24.69 -6.11 9.86
N ARG A 75 24.47 -6.98 8.87
CA ARG A 75 25.21 -6.98 7.62
C ARG A 75 24.37 -6.38 6.51
N THR A 76 25.03 -5.89 5.46
CA THR A 76 24.39 -5.61 4.17
C THR A 76 23.98 -6.94 3.51
N PRO A 77 23.01 -6.94 2.57
CA PRO A 77 22.66 -8.15 1.83
C PRO A 77 23.88 -8.80 1.18
N GLN A 78 24.77 -8.00 0.58
CA GLN A 78 25.99 -8.47 -0.06
C GLN A 78 26.90 -9.24 0.90
N GLU A 79 27.16 -8.68 2.09
CA GLU A 79 27.97 -9.33 3.14
C GLU A 79 27.30 -10.59 3.72
N ALA A 80 25.97 -10.68 3.66
CA ALA A 80 25.22 -11.86 4.08
C ALA A 80 25.09 -12.92 2.96
N GLY A 81 25.66 -12.68 1.77
CA GLY A 81 25.49 -13.55 0.60
C GLY A 81 24.04 -13.58 0.10
N MET A 82 23.33 -12.48 0.27
CA MET A 82 21.92 -12.30 -0.06
C MET A 82 21.78 -11.22 -1.13
N ARG A 83 20.69 -11.28 -1.88
CA ARG A 83 20.32 -10.26 -2.87
C ARG A 83 18.89 -9.82 -2.66
N LEU A 84 18.62 -8.57 -2.99
CA LEU A 84 17.26 -8.07 -3.04
C LEU A 84 16.61 -8.52 -4.36
N ILE A 85 15.37 -9.00 -4.27
CA ILE A 85 14.56 -9.34 -5.44
C ILE A 85 14.16 -8.06 -6.19
N ARG A 86 13.86 -7.00 -5.44
CA ARG A 86 13.53 -5.69 -5.99
C ARG A 86 14.24 -4.59 -5.23
N LYS A 87 14.73 -3.59 -5.96
CA LYS A 87 15.27 -2.38 -5.34
C LYS A 87 14.16 -1.60 -4.62
N PRO A 88 14.29 -1.33 -3.30
CA PRO A 88 13.33 -0.52 -2.56
C PRO A 88 13.27 0.90 -3.13
N LYS A 89 12.05 1.39 -3.33
CA LYS A 89 11.77 2.75 -3.82
C LYS A 89 10.40 3.20 -3.36
N ARG A 90 10.19 4.51 -3.26
CA ARG A 90 8.88 5.10 -3.01
C ARG A 90 7.87 4.69 -4.11
N PRO A 91 6.68 4.19 -3.75
CA PRO A 91 5.60 4.00 -4.71
C PRO A 91 5.16 5.33 -5.30
N LYS A 92 4.90 5.36 -6.62
CA LYS A 92 4.26 6.52 -7.22
C LYS A 92 2.80 6.53 -6.78
N TRP A 93 2.33 7.63 -6.22
CA TRP A 93 0.92 7.80 -6.00
C TRP A 93 0.23 7.81 -7.35
N ARG A 94 -0.69 6.87 -7.53
CA ARG A 94 -1.66 6.90 -8.62
C ARG A 94 -2.98 7.15 -7.95
N PRO A 95 -3.70 8.23 -8.29
CA PRO A 95 -5.05 8.37 -7.81
C PRO A 95 -5.81 7.13 -8.27
N PHE A 96 -6.60 6.54 -7.37
CA PHE A 96 -7.57 5.49 -7.67
C PHE A 96 -8.68 6.10 -8.53
N VAL A 97 -8.34 6.58 -9.72
CA VAL A 97 -9.27 6.82 -10.82
C VAL A 97 -9.12 5.61 -11.74
N GLN A 98 -9.38 4.43 -11.19
CA GLN A 98 -10.03 3.41 -12.00
C GLN A 98 -11.51 3.80 -12.01
N ILE A 99 -11.83 4.86 -12.75
CA ILE A 99 -13.16 4.95 -13.32
C ILE A 99 -13.15 3.80 -14.32
N ASN A 100 -13.76 2.68 -13.95
CA ASN A 100 -14.29 1.75 -14.93
C ASN A 100 -15.36 2.55 -15.70
N LEU A 101 -14.93 3.38 -16.65
CA LEU A 101 -15.82 4.02 -17.60
C LEU A 101 -16.17 3.01 -18.69
N GLY A 102 -16.54 1.80 -18.28
CA GLY A 102 -17.42 0.95 -19.05
C GLY A 102 -18.82 1.48 -18.84
N LEU A 103 -19.13 2.62 -19.43
CA LEU A 103 -20.49 3.14 -19.50
C LEU A 103 -21.30 2.24 -20.45
N HIS A 104 -21.69 1.08 -19.95
CA HIS A 104 -22.91 0.41 -20.38
C HIS A 104 -23.78 0.28 -19.15
N TYR A 105 -24.49 1.38 -18.86
CA TYR A 105 -25.61 1.38 -17.92
C TYR A 105 -26.64 0.37 -18.41
N HIS A 106 -26.98 -0.60 -17.55
CA HIS A 106 -28.11 -1.49 -17.78
C HIS A 106 -29.32 -0.88 -17.05
N ASP A 107 -30.45 -0.69 -17.75
CA ASP A 107 -31.62 0.09 -17.27
C ASP A 107 -32.20 -0.38 -15.93
N SER A 108 -31.94 -1.63 -15.53
CA SER A 108 -32.38 -2.23 -14.27
C SER A 108 -31.64 -1.71 -13.02
N TRP A 109 -30.48 -1.06 -13.14
CA TRP A 109 -29.72 -0.54 -11.99
C TRP A 109 -30.25 0.80 -11.44
N LYS A 110 -31.26 1.39 -12.09
CA LYS A 110 -31.96 2.61 -11.61
C LYS A 110 -32.61 2.44 -10.23
N HIS A 111 -32.92 1.21 -9.82
CA HIS A 111 -33.63 0.95 -8.57
C HIS A 111 -32.73 0.71 -7.35
N PHE A 112 -31.47 0.32 -7.56
CA PHE A 112 -30.57 -0.19 -6.52
C PHE A 112 -29.29 0.63 -6.31
N LEU A 113 -29.24 1.91 -6.71
CA LEU A 113 -28.26 2.86 -6.14
C LEU A 113 -28.67 3.25 -4.69
N ASP A 114 -28.99 2.19 -3.95
CA ASP A 114 -29.52 2.01 -2.59
C ASP A 114 -28.52 2.41 -1.49
N LEU A 115 -27.44 3.11 -1.86
CA LEU A 115 -26.50 3.68 -0.88
C LEU A 115 -27.05 4.94 -0.20
N ALA A 116 -28.08 5.56 -0.78
CA ALA A 116 -28.82 6.63 -0.12
C ALA A 116 -29.76 6.09 0.99
N TYR A 117 -30.25 4.84 0.88
CA TYR A 117 -31.13 4.23 1.87
C TYR A 117 -30.41 3.96 3.21
N TRP A 118 -29.12 3.64 3.17
CA TRP A 118 -28.32 3.34 4.36
C TRP A 118 -27.70 4.55 5.07
N ASN A 119 -27.69 5.73 4.44
CA ASN A 119 -27.00 6.91 4.96
C ASN A 119 -27.97 8.05 5.37
N VAL A 120 -29.25 7.73 5.59
CA VAL A 120 -30.19 8.66 6.21
C VAL A 120 -29.95 8.65 7.72
N GLU A 121 -29.57 9.80 8.29
CA GLU A 121 -29.60 9.97 9.74
C GLU A 121 -31.05 9.92 10.24
N LEU A 122 -31.31 9.02 11.19
CA LEU A 122 -32.59 8.96 11.89
C LEU A 122 -32.65 10.09 12.91
N GLY A 123 -33.53 11.06 12.65
CA GLY A 123 -34.06 11.99 13.63
C GLY A 123 -33.80 13.45 13.30
N GLU A 124 -34.87 14.18 12.98
CA GLU A 124 -35.33 15.27 13.84
C GLU A 124 -36.82 15.49 13.57
N ASP A 125 -37.60 15.36 14.64
CA ASP A 125 -39.06 15.45 14.66
C ASP A 125 -39.57 16.78 14.07
N LEU A 126 -40.54 16.71 13.16
CA LEU A 126 -41.34 17.86 12.76
C LEU A 126 -42.83 17.48 12.67
N ARG A 127 -43.47 17.66 13.84
CA ARG A 127 -44.86 18.07 14.13
C ARG A 127 -46.04 17.26 13.62
#